data_AF-A0A355CDE6-F1
#
_entry.id   AF-A0A355CDE6-F1
#
_cell.length_a   1.000
_cell.length_b   1.000
_cell.length_c   1.000
_cell.angle_alpha   90.00
_cell.angle_beta   90.00
_cell.angle_gamma   90.00
#
_symmetry.space_group_name_H-M   'P 1'
#
loop_
_entity.id
_entity.type
_entity.pdbx_description
1 polymer ?
#
loop_
_entity_poly.entity_id
_entity_poly.type
_entity_poly.pdbx_seq_one_letter_code
_entity_poly.pdbx_strand_id
1 'polypeptide(L)'
;MNKRPAIPAALVREVKMESGHRCAIPTCKQTPVDLHHIVPWETCQKHEFDNLIALCPNCHRRANDRDIDRKSIKMYKHNLSIVNSRYGDYERRILQYFVDNSDAEFINLP
;
A
#
# COMPACT_ATOMS: atom_id res chain seq x y z
N MET A 1 -7.75 -23.72 -21.69
CA MET A 1 -7.07 -23.06 -20.55
C MET A 1 -7.91 -21.86 -20.14
N ASN A 2 -8.51 -21.87 -18.95
CA ASN A 2 -9.22 -20.69 -18.45
C ASN A 2 -8.20 -19.58 -18.20
N LYS A 3 -8.19 -18.59 -19.08
CA LYS A 3 -7.29 -17.44 -19.00
C LYS A 3 -7.75 -16.58 -17.82
N ARG A 4 -6.84 -16.29 -16.88
CA ARG A 4 -7.08 -15.32 -15.81
C ARG A 4 -7.61 -14.01 -16.44
N PRO A 5 -8.79 -13.51 -16.02
CA PRO A 5 -9.30 -12.24 -16.52
C PRO A 5 -8.36 -11.10 -16.16
N ALA A 6 -8.46 -10.01 -16.92
CA ALA A 6 -7.75 -8.78 -16.58
C ALA A 6 -8.35 -8.18 -15.30
N ILE A 7 -7.49 -7.54 -14.48
CA ILE A 7 -7.97 -6.77 -13.33
C ILE A 7 -8.76 -5.56 -13.87
N PRO A 8 -9.99 -5.29 -13.41
CA PRO A 8 -10.77 -4.15 -13.84
C PRO A 8 -10.00 -2.83 -13.68
N ALA A 9 -10.09 -1.92 -14.66
CA ALA A 9 -9.32 -0.67 -14.65
C ALA A 9 -9.63 0.23 -13.44
N ALA A 10 -10.87 0.21 -12.94
CA ALA A 10 -11.26 0.91 -11.72
C ALA A 10 -10.47 0.39 -10.50
N LEU A 11 -10.43 -0.93 -10.33
CA LEU A 11 -9.69 -1.57 -9.25
C LEU A 11 -8.17 -1.34 -9.35
N VAL A 12 -7.61 -1.37 -10.57
CA VAL A 12 -6.20 -1.01 -10.80
C VAL A 12 -5.91 0.41 -10.33
N ARG A 13 -6.82 1.36 -10.63
CA ARG A 13 -6.68 2.75 -10.20
C ARG A 13 -6.75 2.87 -8.68
N GLU A 14 -7.74 2.24 -8.04
CA GLU A 14 -7.87 2.26 -6.57
C GLU A 14 -6.61 1.77 -5.88
N VAL A 15 -6.07 0.62 -6.28
CA VAL A 15 -4.85 0.06 -5.68
C VAL A 15 -3.62 0.94 -5.92
N LYS A 16 -3.52 1.58 -7.10
CA LYS A 16 -2.42 2.53 -7.36
C LYS A 16 -2.59 3.83 -6.58
N MET A 17 -3.81 4.34 -6.39
CA MET A 17 -4.07 5.53 -5.59
C MET A 17 -3.76 5.29 -4.10
N GLU A 18 -4.05 4.10 -3.56
CA GLU A 18 -3.72 3.72 -2.19
C GLU A 18 -2.23 3.91 -1.86
N SER A 19 -1.33 3.69 -2.83
CA SER A 19 0.11 3.87 -2.64
C SER A 19 0.66 5.16 -3.27
N GLY A 20 -0.20 6.08 -3.72
CA GLY A 20 0.22 7.30 -4.42
C GLY A 20 1.02 7.02 -5.69
N HIS A 21 0.67 5.96 -6.42
CA HIS A 21 1.34 5.44 -7.62
C HIS A 21 2.79 4.99 -7.40
N ARG A 22 3.19 4.74 -6.15
CA ARG A 22 4.54 4.28 -5.77
C ARG A 22 4.52 2.88 -5.19
N CYS A 23 5.70 2.25 -5.09
CA CYS A 23 5.84 0.97 -4.43
C CYS A 23 5.33 1.04 -2.98
N ALA A 24 4.44 0.13 -2.62
CA ALA A 24 3.82 0.00 -1.31
C ALA A 24 4.78 -0.43 -0.19
N ILE A 25 5.98 -0.93 -0.53
CA ILE A 25 7.01 -1.19 0.48
C ILE A 25 7.45 0.14 1.08
N PRO A 26 7.31 0.36 2.41
CA PRO A 26 7.37 1.69 3.03
C PRO A 26 8.61 2.53 2.69
N THR A 27 9.76 1.90 2.58
CA THR A 27 11.05 2.55 2.32
C THR A 27 11.43 2.57 0.83
N CYS A 28 10.76 1.80 -0.03
CA CYS A 28 11.15 1.64 -1.43
C CYS A 28 10.68 2.81 -2.30
N LYS A 29 9.36 3.07 -2.31
CA LYS A 29 8.71 4.20 -3.03
C LYS A 29 9.04 4.36 -4.53
N GLN A 30 9.67 3.34 -5.15
CA GLN A 30 10.06 3.33 -6.57
C GLN A 30 8.86 3.25 -7.51
N THR A 31 9.09 3.63 -8.75
CA THR A 31 8.16 3.58 -9.89
C THR A 31 8.88 3.03 -11.13
N PRO A 32 8.20 2.40 -12.11
CA PRO A 32 6.77 2.11 -12.15
C PRO A 32 6.37 0.97 -11.21
N VAL A 33 5.06 0.74 -11.05
CA VAL A 33 4.49 -0.34 -10.21
C VAL A 33 3.46 -1.17 -10.96
N ASP A 34 3.45 -2.45 -10.61
CA ASP A 34 2.48 -3.47 -11.00
C ASP A 34 1.69 -3.95 -9.79
N LEU A 35 0.53 -4.56 -10.03
CA LEU A 35 -0.31 -5.11 -8.97
C LEU A 35 0.12 -6.54 -8.64
N HIS A 36 0.34 -6.78 -7.36
CA HIS A 36 0.64 -8.08 -6.79
C HIS A 36 -0.55 -8.64 -6.01
N HIS A 37 -0.82 -9.93 -6.20
CA HIS A 37 -1.81 -10.70 -5.45
C HIS A 37 -1.20 -11.22 -4.15
N ILE A 38 -1.66 -10.72 -3.00
CA ILE A 38 -1.13 -11.12 -1.68
C ILE A 38 -1.42 -12.61 -1.40
N VAL A 39 -2.66 -13.03 -1.65
CA VAL A 39 -3.05 -14.43 -1.82
C VAL A 39 -3.02 -14.72 -3.32
N PRO A 40 -2.19 -15.67 -3.79
CA PRO A 40 -2.01 -15.95 -5.21
C PRO A 40 -3.32 -16.25 -5.93
N TRP A 41 -3.36 -15.94 -7.23
CA TRP A 41 -4.55 -16.14 -8.07
C TRP A 41 -4.99 -17.61 -8.10
N GLU A 42 -4.03 -18.53 -8.09
CA GLU A 42 -4.22 -19.98 -8.08
C GLU A 42 -5.09 -20.43 -6.90
N THR A 43 -5.08 -19.67 -5.80
CA THR A 43 -5.87 -19.96 -4.59
C THR A 43 -7.15 -19.13 -4.51
N CYS A 44 -7.08 -17.82 -4.74
CA CYS A 44 -8.23 -16.93 -4.50
C CYS A 44 -9.20 -16.85 -5.68
N GLN A 45 -8.69 -16.96 -6.92
CA GLN A 45 -9.44 -16.84 -8.19
C GLN A 45 -10.36 -15.61 -8.27
N LYS A 46 -10.03 -14.55 -7.53
CA LYS A 46 -10.78 -13.29 -7.48
C LYS A 46 -9.84 -12.08 -7.43
N HIS A 47 -10.32 -10.96 -7.96
CA HIS A 47 -9.66 -9.66 -7.83
C HIS A 47 -10.39 -8.86 -6.76
N GLU A 48 -9.74 -8.68 -5.62
CA GLU A 48 -10.28 -7.91 -4.50
C GLU A 48 -9.26 -6.87 -4.06
N PHE A 49 -9.74 -5.68 -3.74
CA PHE A 49 -8.89 -4.56 -3.32
C PHE A 49 -7.97 -4.95 -2.16
N ASP A 50 -8.51 -5.64 -1.14
CA ASP A 50 -7.74 -6.07 0.05
C ASP A 50 -6.68 -7.12 -0.26
N ASN A 51 -6.81 -7.83 -1.37
CA ASN A 51 -5.86 -8.85 -1.82
C ASN A 51 -4.85 -8.33 -2.86
N LEU A 52 -4.89 -7.04 -3.18
CA LEU A 52 -4.04 -6.42 -4.18
C LEU A 52 -3.18 -5.32 -3.55
N ILE A 53 -1.91 -5.27 -3.95
CA ILE A 53 -0.95 -4.26 -3.49
C ILE A 53 -0.04 -3.83 -4.65
N ALA A 54 0.31 -2.55 -4.74
CA ALA A 54 1.15 -2.01 -5.81
C ALA A 54 2.64 -2.14 -5.47
N LEU A 55 3.41 -2.89 -6.28
CA LEU A 55 4.85 -3.12 -6.06
C LEU A 55 5.66 -2.75 -7.30
N CYS A 56 6.87 -2.21 -7.10
CA CYS A 56 7.82 -2.05 -8.21
C CYS A 56 8.36 -3.44 -8.65
N PRO A 57 8.95 -3.57 -9.86
CA PRO A 57 9.42 -4.87 -10.36
C PRO A 57 10.37 -5.61 -9.41
N ASN A 58 11.23 -4.88 -8.70
CA ASN A 58 12.17 -5.47 -7.74
C ASN A 58 11.47 -6.04 -6.50
N CYS A 59 10.61 -5.26 -5.86
CA CYS A 59 9.84 -5.74 -4.70
C CYS A 59 8.81 -6.80 -5.10
N HIS A 60 8.28 -6.73 -6.31
CA HIS A 60 7.37 -7.76 -6.84
C HIS A 60 8.06 -9.11 -6.97
N ARG A 61 9.30 -9.14 -7.48
CA ARG A 61 10.14 -10.35 -7.51
C ARG A 61 10.43 -10.88 -6.10
N ARG A 62 10.87 -10.00 -5.19
CA ARG A 62 11.16 -10.37 -3.78
C ARG A 62 9.93 -10.94 -3.06
N ALA A 63 8.73 -10.44 -3.38
CA ALA A 63 7.47 -11.00 -2.87
C ALA A 63 7.19 -12.41 -3.42
N ASN A 64 7.37 -12.61 -4.73
CA ASN A 64 7.20 -13.93 -5.37
C ASN A 64 8.20 -14.96 -4.82
N ASP A 65 9.45 -14.55 -4.62
CA ASP A 65 10.55 -15.38 -4.09
C ASP A 65 10.45 -15.58 -2.56
N ARG A 66 9.47 -14.96 -1.90
CA ARG A 66 9.25 -14.98 -0.44
C ARG A 66 10.38 -14.38 0.40
N ASP A 67 11.25 -13.58 -0.18
CA ASP A 67 12.19 -12.72 0.56
C ASP A 67 11.44 -11.64 1.34
N ILE A 68 10.37 -11.09 0.75
CA ILE A 68 9.36 -10.34 1.49
C ILE A 68 8.17 -11.28 1.70
N ASP A 69 8.03 -11.79 2.92
CA ASP A 69 7.00 -12.78 3.21
C ASP A 69 5.58 -12.20 3.13
N ARG A 70 4.59 -13.07 2.91
CA ARG A 70 3.19 -12.69 2.73
C ARG A 70 2.59 -11.98 3.96
N LYS A 71 3.02 -12.31 5.18
CA LYS A 71 2.54 -11.66 6.42
C LYS A 71 3.03 -10.22 6.46
N SER A 72 4.27 -9.97 6.06
CA SER A 72 4.83 -8.62 5.90
C SER A 72 4.05 -7.82 4.86
N ILE A 73 3.75 -8.40 3.69
CA ILE A 73 2.96 -7.73 2.64
C ILE A 73 1.54 -7.40 3.12
N LYS A 74 0.87 -8.32 3.82
CA LYS A 74 -0.44 -8.06 4.45
C LYS A 74 -0.37 -6.89 5.42
N MET A 75 0.68 -6.82 6.23
CA MET A 75 0.88 -5.73 7.17
C MET A 75 1.11 -4.41 6.45
N TYR A 76 1.87 -4.39 5.35
CA TYR A 76 2.05 -3.18 4.54
C TYR A 76 0.74 -2.70 3.92
N LYS A 77 -0.08 -3.61 3.37
CA LYS A 77 -1.43 -3.30 2.86
C LYS A 77 -2.33 -2.72 3.95
N HIS A 78 -2.36 -3.35 5.12
CA HIS A 78 -3.13 -2.86 6.27
C HIS A 78 -2.64 -1.49 6.76
N ASN A 79 -1.33 -1.29 6.81
CA ASN A 79 -0.77 0.01 7.18
C ASN A 79 -1.17 1.06 6.15
N LEU A 80 -1.15 0.76 4.85
CA LEU A 80 -1.61 1.70 3.81
C LEU A 80 -3.06 2.13 4.02
N SER A 81 -3.96 1.23 4.43
CA SER A 81 -5.35 1.61 4.75
C SER A 81 -5.46 2.54 5.98
N ILE A 82 -4.43 2.59 6.83
CA ILE A 82 -4.37 3.46 8.02
C ILE A 82 -3.60 4.76 7.74
N VAL A 83 -2.45 4.67 7.06
CA VAL A 83 -1.50 5.77 6.86
C VAL A 83 -1.63 6.48 5.52
N ASN A 84 -2.16 5.84 4.48
CA ASN A 84 -2.30 6.45 3.15
C ASN A 84 -3.77 6.79 2.85
N SER A 85 -4.14 8.01 3.26
CA SER A 85 -5.03 8.97 2.57
C SER A 85 -5.39 10.17 3.46
N ARG A 86 -4.56 10.57 4.44
CA ARG A 86 -4.91 11.73 5.28
C ARG A 86 -3.85 12.79 5.48
N TYR A 87 -2.57 12.47 5.37
CA TYR A 87 -1.55 13.37 5.88
C TYR A 87 -0.36 13.47 4.92
N GLY A 88 -0.25 14.62 4.24
CA GLY A 88 1.01 15.10 3.70
C GLY A 88 2.00 15.44 4.81
N ASP A 89 3.20 15.92 4.44
CA ASP A 89 4.26 16.24 5.41
C ASP A 89 3.79 17.22 6.49
N TYR A 90 2.85 18.09 6.14
CA TYR A 90 2.29 19.07 7.04
C TYR A 90 1.41 18.43 8.11
N GLU A 91 0.42 17.64 7.73
CA GLU A 91 -0.43 16.99 8.72
C GLU A 91 0.31 15.90 9.48
N ARG A 92 1.35 15.28 8.89
CA ARG A 92 2.22 14.34 9.60
C ARG A 92 2.99 15.01 10.73
N ARG A 93 3.47 16.25 10.51
CA ARG A 93 4.12 17.08 11.53
C ARG A 93 3.13 17.52 12.61
N ILE A 94 1.89 17.84 12.23
CA ILE A 94 0.82 18.16 13.18
C ILE A 94 0.51 16.97 14.09
N LEU A 95 0.34 15.78 13.50
CA LEU A 95 0.12 14.57 14.29
C LEU A 95 1.29 14.26 15.23
N GLN A 96 2.52 14.41 14.73
CA GLN A 96 3.71 14.21 15.56
C GLN A 96 3.74 15.18 16.75
N TYR A 97 3.36 16.44 16.55
CA TYR A 97 3.29 17.43 17.62
C TYR A 97 2.34 17.00 18.75
N PHE A 98 1.14 16.51 18.45
CA PHE A 98 0.19 16.04 19.47
C PHE A 98 0.61 14.74 20.16
N VAL A 99 1.39 13.89 19.48
CA VAL A 99 2.00 12.71 20.11
C VAL A 99 3.06 13.14 21.13
N ASP A 100 3.89 14.12 20.78
CA ASP A 100 4.95 14.63 21.64
C ASP A 100 4.42 15.53 22.77
N ASN A 101 3.19 16.05 22.63
CA ASN A 101 2.53 16.95 23.58
C ASN A 101 1.09 16.46 23.84
N SER A 102 0.94 15.38 24.59
CA SER A 102 -0.35 14.68 24.78
C SER A 102 -1.45 15.53 25.42
N ASP A 103 -1.08 16.57 26.17
CA ASP A 103 -2.01 17.46 26.87
C ASP A 103 -2.39 18.69 26.03
N ALA A 104 -1.79 18.85 24.85
CA ALA A 104 -2.08 19.96 23.96
C ALA A 104 -3.40 19.74 23.22
N GLU A 105 -4.34 20.68 23.37
CA GLU A 105 -5.63 20.64 22.66
C GLU A 105 -5.59 21.36 21.29
N PHE A 106 -4.61 22.26 21.08
CA PHE A 106 -4.51 23.09 19.88
C PHE A 106 -3.05 23.28 19.45
N ILE A 107 -2.83 23.52 18.16
CA ILE A 107 -1.53 23.91 17.59
C ILE A 107 -1.72 25.19 16.77
N ASN A 108 -0.85 26.19 16.99
CA ASN A 108 -0.81 27.38 16.15
C ASN A 108 0.14 27.15 14.98
N LEU A 109 -0.39 27.34 13.78
CA LEU A 109 0.32 27.17 12.53
C LEU A 109 0.63 28.56 11.94
N PRO A 110 1.84 28.80 11.43
CA PRO A 110 2.20 30.06 10.79
C PRO A 110 1.45 30.29 9.47
#